data_AF-A0A955HWR8-F1
#
_entry.id   AF-A0A955HWR8-F1
#
_cell.length_a   1.000
_cell.length_b   1.000
_cell.length_c   1.000
_cell.angle_alpha   90.00
_cell.angle_beta   90.00
_cell.angle_gamma   90.00
#
_symmetry.space_group_name_H-M   'P 1'
#
loop_
_entity.id
_entity.type
_entity.pdbx_description
1 polymer ?
#
loop_
_entity_poly.entity_id
_entity_poly.type
_entity_poly.pdbx_seq_one_letter_code
_entity_poly.pdbx_strand_id
1 'polypeptide(L)'
;MKIFSNIHLKLLALISAIVLWFVVITVENTIYIFPQELEIDVRNLGSNLSLANELPEVKLFLQVSKEELKSLTPDDFNVYIDLGNAQAGEKSA
;
A
#
# COMPACT_ATOMS: atom_id res chain seq x y z
N MET A 1 25.59 -33.71 -34.13
CA MET A 1 25.24 -32.69 -33.11
C MET A 1 23.72 -32.53 -33.06
N LYS A 2 23.03 -33.06 -32.03
CA LYS A 2 21.54 -33.13 -31.93
C LYS A 2 20.83 -31.76 -31.73
N ILE A 3 21.59 -30.67 -31.80
CA ILE A 3 21.11 -29.29 -31.55
C ILE A 3 20.12 -28.82 -32.62
N PHE A 4 20.20 -29.34 -33.85
CA PHE A 4 19.27 -28.99 -34.93
C PHE A 4 17.98 -29.82 -34.98
N SER A 5 17.82 -30.80 -34.07
CA SER A 5 16.56 -31.54 -33.97
C SER A 5 15.48 -30.69 -33.28
N ASN A 6 14.24 -30.80 -33.76
CA ASN A 6 13.06 -30.13 -33.19
C ASN A 6 13.16 -28.61 -33.14
N ILE A 7 13.79 -27.99 -34.15
CA ILE A 7 13.97 -26.54 -34.20
C ILE A 7 12.65 -25.76 -34.08
N HIS A 8 11.55 -26.29 -34.62
CA HIS A 8 10.21 -25.72 -34.50
C HIS A 8 9.71 -25.67 -33.04
N LEU A 9 9.90 -26.74 -32.28
CA LEU A 9 9.52 -26.79 -30.86
C LEU A 9 10.37 -25.83 -30.01
N LYS A 10 11.66 -25.72 -30.34
CA LYS A 10 12.57 -24.78 -29.66
C LYS A 10 12.19 -23.33 -29.94
N LEU A 11 11.82 -23.02 -31.18
CA LEU A 11 11.36 -21.68 -31.55
C LEU A 11 10.06 -21.33 -30.83
N LEU A 12 9.10 -22.26 -30.76
CA LEU A 12 7.87 -22.07 -30.00
C LEU A 12 8.16 -21.83 -28.52
N ALA A 13 9.00 -22.65 -27.91
CA ALA A 13 9.39 -22.49 -26.51
C ALA A 13 10.06 -21.14 -26.23
N LEU A 14 10.92 -20.67 -27.14
CA LEU A 14 11.56 -19.36 -27.04
C LEU A 14 10.54 -18.22 -27.12
N ILE A 15 9.61 -18.28 -28.07
CA ILE A 15 8.53 -17.28 -28.19
C ILE A 15 7.66 -17.28 -26.94
N SER A 16 7.26 -18.45 -26.44
CA SER A 16 6.49 -18.57 -25.21
C SER A 16 7.23 -18.01 -24.00
N ALA A 17 8.54 -18.26 -23.89
CA ALA A 17 9.36 -17.69 -22.83
C ALA A 17 9.41 -16.16 -22.89
N ILE A 18 9.53 -15.58 -24.09
CA ILE A 18 9.52 -14.13 -24.30
C ILE A 18 8.15 -13.55 -23.91
N VAL A 19 7.04 -14.15 -24.36
CA VAL A 19 5.69 -13.71 -24.01
C VAL A 19 5.46 -13.77 -22.50
N LEU A 20 5.85 -14.87 -21.86
CA LEU A 20 5.76 -15.02 -20.41
C LEU A 20 6.61 -13.99 -19.68
N TRP A 21 7.83 -13.72 -20.16
CA TRP A 21 8.68 -12.68 -19.59
C TRP A 21 7.99 -11.31 -19.66
N PHE A 22 7.41 -10.94 -20.81
CA PHE A 22 6.64 -9.69 -20.93
C PHE A 22 5.45 -9.63 -19.97
N VAL A 23 4.68 -10.71 -19.82
CA VAL A 23 3.56 -10.75 -18.88
C VAL A 23 4.04 -10.54 -17.44
N VAL A 24 5.12 -11.20 -17.04
CA VAL A 24 5.65 -11.11 -15.66
C VAL A 24 6.18 -9.71 -15.36
N ILE A 25 6.89 -9.06 -16.28
CA ILE A 25 7.43 -7.72 -16.03
C ILE A 25 6.36 -6.63 -15.93
N THR A 26 5.12 -6.89 -16.39
CA THR A 26 4.02 -5.91 -16.23
C THR A 26 3.39 -5.91 -14.85
N VAL A 27 3.71 -6.87 -13.98
CA VAL A 27 3.21 -6.90 -12.60
C VAL A 27 4.04 -5.94 -11.76
N GLU A 28 3.52 -4.72 -11.56
CA GLU A 28 4.12 -3.76 -10.64
C GLU A 28 3.82 -4.15 -9.19
N ASN A 29 4.86 -4.47 -8.40
CA ASN A 29 4.75 -4.67 -6.96
C ASN A 29 5.49 -3.55 -6.23
N THR A 30 4.97 -2.33 -6.35
CA THR A 30 5.58 -1.12 -5.78
C THR A 30 4.76 -0.65 -4.59
N ILE A 31 5.45 -0.40 -3.47
CA ILE A 31 4.87 0.32 -2.33
C ILE A 31 5.08 1.81 -2.58
N TYR A 32 3.98 2.54 -2.63
CA TYR A 32 3.97 3.99 -2.77
C TYR A 32 3.77 4.66 -1.43
N ILE A 33 4.44 5.79 -1.23
CA ILE A 33 4.18 6.69 -0.10
C ILE A 33 3.13 7.68 -0.58
N PHE A 34 1.99 7.75 0.11
CA PHE A 34 0.98 8.75 -0.19
C PHE A 34 1.58 10.14 0.06
N PRO A 35 1.44 11.10 -0.88
CA PRO A 35 2.24 12.33 -0.86
C PRO A 35 1.86 13.30 0.25
N GLN A 36 0.66 13.17 0.81
CA GLN A 36 0.16 14.05 1.87
C GLN A 36 0.22 13.31 3.21
N GLU A 37 0.62 14.04 4.25
CA GLU A 37 0.49 13.58 5.63
C GLU A 37 -0.97 13.78 6.06
N LEU A 38 -1.50 12.85 6.86
CA LEU A 38 -2.90 12.87 7.31
C LEU A 38 -2.98 13.14 8.81
N GLU A 39 -3.88 14.04 9.19
CA GLU A 39 -4.22 14.28 10.59
C GLU A 39 -5.00 13.08 11.17
N ILE A 40 -4.85 12.86 12.47
CA ILE A 40 -5.55 11.78 13.19
C ILE A 40 -6.77 12.36 13.90
N ASP A 41 -7.96 11.88 13.51
CA ASP A 41 -9.19 12.20 14.23
C ASP A 41 -9.27 11.46 15.57
N VAL A 42 -9.63 12.17 16.63
CA VAL A 42 -9.92 11.55 17.93
C VAL A 42 -11.42 11.28 18.05
N ARG A 43 -11.77 10.02 18.33
CA ARG A 43 -13.17 9.61 18.54
C ARG A 43 -13.40 9.09 19.94
N ASN A 44 -14.62 9.30 20.43
CA ASN A 44 -15.11 8.80 21.71
C ASN A 44 -14.24 9.21 22.93
N LEU A 45 -13.62 10.39 22.90
CA LEU A 45 -12.90 10.91 24.06
C LEU A 45 -13.89 11.22 25.18
N GLY A 46 -13.71 10.58 26.34
CA GLY A 46 -14.54 10.83 27.51
C GLY A 46 -14.52 12.32 27.89
N SER A 47 -15.66 12.89 28.26
CA SER A 47 -15.80 14.33 28.52
C SER A 47 -14.93 14.84 29.69
N ASN A 48 -14.41 13.93 30.51
CA ASN A 48 -13.50 14.21 31.63
C ASN A 48 -12.02 13.98 31.28
N LEU A 49 -11.70 13.75 30.00
CA LEU A 49 -10.36 13.49 29.49
C LEU A 49 -9.98 14.54 28.44
N SER A 50 -8.69 14.82 28.34
CA SER A 50 -8.09 15.63 27.29
C SER A 50 -6.84 14.93 26.80
N LEU A 51 -6.48 15.16 25.55
CA LEU A 51 -5.14 14.84 25.08
C LEU A 51 -4.13 15.69 25.85
N ALA A 52 -3.07 15.05 26.34
CA ALA A 52 -1.95 15.74 26.98
C ALA A 52 -1.00 16.35 25.93
N ASN A 53 -0.90 15.71 24.76
CA ASN A 53 -0.03 16.09 23.66
C ASN A 53 -0.83 16.15 22.37
N GLU A 54 -0.37 16.97 21.43
CA GLU A 54 -0.87 16.93 20.05
C GLU A 54 -0.51 15.59 19.39
N LEU A 55 -1.41 15.10 18.52
CA LEU A 55 -1.16 13.89 17.75
C LEU A 55 -0.30 14.23 16.52
N PRO A 56 0.67 13.38 16.16
CA PRO A 56 1.46 13.60 14.95
C PRO A 56 0.61 13.33 13.71
N GLU A 57 0.95 14.00 12.62
CA GLU A 57 0.49 13.61 11.29
C GLU A 57 1.14 12.28 10.88
N VAL A 58 0.44 11.49 10.05
CA VAL A 58 0.90 10.15 9.63
C VAL A 58 1.06 10.03 8.13
N LYS A 59 2.01 9.19 7.72
CA LYS A 59 2.23 8.81 6.32
C LYS A 59 1.64 7.45 6.04
N LEU A 60 0.91 7.34 4.93
CA LEU A 60 0.39 6.07 4.46
C LEU A 60 1.36 5.44 3.44
N PHE A 61 1.66 4.16 3.66
CA PHE A 61 2.36 3.31 2.70
C PHE A 61 1.32 2.39 2.06
N LEU A 62 1.15 2.51 0.75
CA LEU A 62 0.08 1.86 0.00
C LEU A 62 0.67 0.94 -1.07
N GLN A 63 0.10 -0.25 -1.20
CA GLN A 63 0.41 -1.19 -2.26
C GLN A 63 -0.78 -1.22 -3.23
N VAL A 64 -0.72 -0.37 -4.25
CA VAL A 64 -1.80 -0.10 -5.21
C VAL A 64 -1.23 0.10 -6.60
N SER A 65 -2.06 0.07 -7.64
CA SER A 65 -1.62 0.44 -8.98
C SER A 65 -1.26 1.93 -9.04
N LYS A 66 -0.43 2.32 -10.01
CA LYS A 66 -0.06 3.71 -10.22
C LYS A 66 -1.27 4.60 -10.57
N GLU A 67 -2.25 4.04 -11.28
CA GLU A 67 -3.51 4.69 -11.64
C GLU A 67 -4.38 4.92 -10.41
N GLU A 68 -4.53 3.89 -9.56
CA GLU A 68 -5.26 3.98 -8.29
C GLU A 68 -4.64 5.03 -7.38
N LEU A 69 -3.31 5.02 -7.21
CA LEU A 69 -2.61 6.01 -6.38
C LEU A 69 -2.92 7.45 -6.80
N LYS A 70 -3.00 7.72 -8.10
CA LYS A 70 -3.28 9.07 -8.63
C LYS A 70 -4.72 9.50 -8.44
N SER A 71 -5.64 8.55 -8.27
CA SER A 71 -7.05 8.83 -8.04
C SER A 71 -7.38 9.07 -6.56
N LEU A 72 -6.52 8.62 -5.65
CA LEU A 72 -6.74 8.75 -4.21
C LEU A 72 -6.51 10.20 -3.74
N THR A 73 -7.40 10.65 -2.87
CA THR A 73 -7.40 11.94 -2.20
C THR A 73 -7.36 11.74 -0.68
N PRO A 74 -6.99 12.76 0.11
CA PRO A 74 -7.03 12.66 1.57
C PRO A 74 -8.39 12.21 2.12
N ASP A 75 -9.49 12.66 1.48
CA ASP A 75 -10.87 12.36 1.91
C ASP A 75 -11.28 10.89 1.71
N ASP A 76 -10.51 10.12 0.93
CA ASP A 76 -10.72 8.68 0.76
C ASP A 76 -10.21 7.87 1.97
N PHE A 77 -9.52 8.52 2.90
CA PHE A 77 -8.96 7.89 4.10
C PHE A 77 -9.67 8.39 5.35
N ASN A 78 -9.89 7.48 6.28
CA ASN A 78 -10.44 7.79 7.60
C ASN A 78 -9.44 7.34 8.66
N VAL A 79 -8.53 8.26 9.02
CA VAL A 79 -7.48 8.01 10.01
C VAL A 79 -7.99 8.49 11.37
N TYR A 80 -8.19 7.56 12.30
CA TYR A 80 -8.70 7.90 13.62
C TYR A 80 -8.15 6.99 14.70
N ILE A 81 -8.19 7.49 15.93
CA ILE A 81 -7.97 6.70 17.15
C ILE A 81 -9.27 6.74 17.96
N ASP A 82 -9.74 5.55 18.37
CA ASP A 82 -10.88 5.40 19.27
C ASP A 82 -10.41 5.32 20.72
N LEU A 83 -10.82 6.31 21.53
CA LEU A 83 -10.47 6.42 22.95
C LEU A 83 -11.64 6.09 23.89
N GLY A 84 -12.69 5.41 23.42
CA GLY A 84 -13.87 5.10 24.22
C GLY A 84 -13.60 4.30 25.51
N ASN A 85 -12.52 3.52 25.54
CA ASN A 85 -12.08 2.75 26.70
C ASN A 85 -10.76 3.29 27.31
N ALA A 86 -10.36 4.50 26.94
CA ALA A 86 -9.16 5.12 27.46
C ALA A 86 -9.36 5.53 28.93
N GLN A 87 -8.29 5.44 29.70
CA GLN A 87 -8.18 5.96 31.05
C GLN A 87 -7.00 6.92 31.08
N ALA A 88 -6.98 7.81 32.08
CA ALA A 88 -5.85 8.73 32.25
C ALA A 88 -4.52 7.97 32.37
N GLY A 89 -3.52 8.40 31.61
CA GLY A 89 -2.21 7.77 31.54
C GLY A 89 -1.66 7.79 30.12
N GLU A 90 -0.41 7.35 29.97
CA GLU A 90 0.22 7.17 28.68
C GLU A 90 -0.03 5.74 28.20
N LYS A 91 -0.46 5.59 26.94
CA LYS A 91 -0.58 4.30 26.28
C LYS A 91 0.03 4.39 24.90
N SER A 92 1.00 3.52 24.63
CA SER A 92 1.52 3.24 23.30
C SER A 92 0.85 1.96 22.79
N ALA A 93 0.50 1.94 21.49
CA ALA A 93 0.03 0.74 20.81
C ALA A 93 1.19 -0.24 20.54
#